data_AF-A0A943N6F4-F1
#
_entry.id   AF-A0A943N6F4-F1
#
_cell.length_a   1.000
_cell.length_b   1.000
_cell.length_c   1.000
_cell.angle_alpha   90.00
_cell.angle_beta   90.00
_cell.angle_gamma   90.00
#
_symmetry.space_group_name_H-M   'P 1'
#
loop_
_entity.id
_entity.type
_entity.pdbx_description
1 polymer ?
#
loop_
_entity_poly.entity_id
_entity_poly.type
_entity_poly.pdbx_seq_one_letter_code
_entity_poly.pdbx_strand_id
1 'polypeptide(L)' 'MYEIRGKYPGEPWETIDEADTKQEANRLLAEYRMAYGPEWRLCVKKVA' A
#
# COMPACT_ATOMS: atom_id res chain seq x y z
N MET A 1 -13.45 -3.31 2.29
CA MET A 1 -12.49 -2.23 1.99
C MET A 1 -11.07 -2.75 2.18
N TYR A 2 -10.11 -2.20 1.45
CA TYR A 2 -8.71 -2.59 1.46
C TYR A 2 -7.85 -1.35 1.65
N GLU A 3 -6.88 -1.42 2.56
CA GLU A 3 -5.87 -0.38 2.75
C GLU A 3 -4.61 -0.77 1.97
N ILE A 4 -4.05 0.16 1.23
CA ILE A 4 -2.66 0.12 0.78
C ILE A 4 -1.85 0.74 1.92
N ARG A 5 -0.97 -0.05 2.52
CA ARG A 5 -0.11 0.39 3.62
C ARG A 5 1.32 0.49 3.18
N GLY A 6 2.03 1.47 3.73
CA GLY A 6 3.46 1.64 3.49
C GLY A 6 4.24 2.06 4.72
N LYS A 7 5.55 1.87 4.64
CA LYS A 7 6.51 2.56 5.50
C LYS A 7 7.87 2.69 4.84
N TYR A 8 8.54 3.79 5.17
CA TYR A 8 9.98 3.93 4.95
C TYR A 8 10.76 3.23 6.09
N PRO A 9 12.01 2.78 5.88
CA PRO A 9 12.82 2.22 6.96
C PRO A 9 12.98 3.20 8.14
N GLY A 10 12.65 2.73 9.34
CA GLY A 10 12.67 3.54 10.57
C GLY A 10 11.33 4.17 10.93
N GLU A 11 10.41 4.28 9.98
CA GLU A 11 9.11 4.92 10.16
C GLU A 11 7.99 3.92 10.50
N PRO A 12 6.91 4.37 11.17
CA PRO A 12 5.73 3.54 11.40
C PRO A 12 4.99 3.20 10.10
N TRP A 13 4.14 2.17 10.15
CA TRP A 13 3.25 1.84 9.04
C TRP A 13 2.04 2.77 8.99
N GLU A 14 1.83 3.41 7.85
CA GLU A 14 0.67 4.25 7.57
C GLU A 14 -0.22 3.66 6.46
N THR A 15 -1.45 4.17 6.37
CA THR A 15 -2.31 3.95 5.21
C THR A 15 -1.96 5.01 4.18
N ILE A 16 -1.52 4.58 3.00
CA ILE A 16 -1.20 5.46 1.88
C ILE A 16 -2.47 5.78 1.10
N ASP A 17 -3.31 4.77 0.87
CA ASP A 17 -4.54 4.88 0.10
C ASP A 17 -5.51 3.73 0.44
N GLU A 18 -6.74 3.83 -0.03
CA GLU A 18 -7.82 2.87 0.19
C GLU A 18 -8.47 2.44 -1.12
N ALA A 19 -9.04 1.23 -1.14
CA ALA A 19 -9.75 0.69 -2.29
C ALA A 19 -10.94 -0.16 -1.85
N ASP A 20 -12.00 -0.16 -2.66
CA ASP A 20 -13.20 -0.94 -2.35
C ASP A 20 -13.00 -2.42 -2.65
N THR A 21 -12.18 -2.73 -3.66
CA THR A 21 -11.93 -4.10 -4.13
C THR A 21 -10.48 -4.53 -4.00
N LYS A 22 -10.26 -5.84 -3.84
CA LYS A 22 -8.91 -6.42 -3.82
C LYS A 22 -8.15 -6.17 -5.12
N GLN A 23 -8.86 -6.17 -6.25
CA GLN A 23 -8.26 -6.00 -7.58
C GLN A 23 -7.73 -4.57 -7.76
N GLU A 24 -8.52 -3.59 -7.35
CA GLU A 24 -8.12 -2.18 -7.32
C GLU A 24 -6.94 -1.96 -6.36
N ALA A 25 -7.00 -2.51 -5.13
CA ALA A 25 -5.92 -2.41 -4.17
C ALA A 25 -4.58 -2.95 -4.71
N ASN A 26 -4.61 -4.06 -5.45
CA ASN A 26 -3.42 -4.63 -6.08
C ASN A 26 -2.88 -3.76 -7.23
N ARG A 27 -3.77 -3.10 -7.99
CA ARG A 27 -3.36 -2.16 -9.05
C ARG A 27 -2.66 -0.95 -8.44
N LEU A 28 -3.27 -0.33 -7.42
CA LEU A 28 -2.67 0.78 -6.69
C LEU A 28 -1.33 0.38 -6.06
N LEU A 29 -1.24 -0.80 -5.43
CA LEU A 29 0.03 -1.31 -4.89
C LEU A 29 1.13 -1.40 -5.97
N ALA A 30 0.79 -1.82 -7.19
CA ALA A 30 1.76 -1.87 -8.29
C ALA A 30 2.21 -0.46 -8.72
N GLU A 31 1.29 0.51 -8.78
CA GLU A 31 1.59 1.91 -9.07
C GLU A 31 2.53 2.51 -8.00
N TYR A 32 2.24 2.29 -6.71
CA TYR A 32 3.09 2.77 -5.61
C TYR A 32 4.47 2.12 -5.57
N ARG A 33 4.58 0.83 -5.92
CA ARG A 33 5.89 0.15 -6.01
C ARG A 33 6.80 0.77 -7.06
N MET A 34 6.23 1.27 -8.16
CA MET A 34 7.01 1.99 -9.17
C MET A 34 7.38 3.40 -8.72
N ALA A 35 6.50 4.06 -7.96
CA ALA A 35 6.69 5.45 -7.55
C ALA A 35 7.62 5.63 -6.34
N TYR A 36 7.54 4.78 -5.33
CA TYR A 36 8.13 5.06 -4.01
C TYR A 36 9.56 4.52 -3.86
N GLY A 37 10.09 3.80 -4.84
CA GLY A 37 11.45 3.24 -4.80
C GLY A 37 11.56 1.98 -3.94
N PRO A 38 12.67 1.23 -4.09
CA PRO A 38 12.82 -0.11 -3.51
C PRO A 38 12.94 -0.15 -1.98
N GLU A 39 13.26 0.97 -1.33
CA GLU A 39 13.39 1.08 0.12
C GLU A 39 12.04 1.02 0.84
N TRP A 40 10.98 1.48 0.18
CA TRP A 40 9.63 1.46 0.74
C TRP A 40 9.08 0.03 0.82
N ARG A 41 8.56 -0.31 2.00
CA ARG A 41 7.82 -1.55 2.19
C ARG A 41 6.34 -1.25 2.01
N LEU A 42 5.74 -1.88 1.00
CA LEU A 42 4.35 -1.66 0.62
C LEU A 42 3.56 -2.98 0.66
N CYS A 43 2.34 -2.95 1.20
CA CYS A 43 1.46 -4.11 1.25
C CYS A 43 -0.02 -3.72 1.17
N VAL A 44 -0.88 -4.70 0.89
CA VAL A 44 -2.33 -4.55 0.96
C VAL A 44 -2.83 -5.26 2.21
N LYS A 45 -3.73 -4.60 2.95
CA LYS A 45 -4.42 -5.15 4.12
C LYS A 45 -5.92 -5.10 3.89
N LYS A 46 -6.61 -6.24 4.06
CA LYS A 46 -8.08 -6.26 4.07
C LYS A 46 -8.57 -5.65 5.39
N VAL A 47 -9.48 -4.69 5.32
CA VAL A 47 -10.16 -4.14 6.49
C VAL A 47 -11.52 -4.83 6.62
N ALA A 48 -11.83 -5.28 7.84
CA ALA A 48 -13.07 -5.96 8.18
C ALA A 48 -14.21 -4.94 8.34
#